data_AF-A0A848TMW0-F1
#
_entry.id   AF-A0A848TMW0-F1
#
_cell.length_a   1.000
_cell.length_b   1.000
_cell.length_c   1.000
_cell.angle_alpha   90.00
_cell.angle_beta   90.00
_cell.angle_gamma   90.00
#
_symmetry.space_group_name_H-M   'P 1'
#
loop_
_entity.id
_entity.type
_entity.pdbx_description
1 polymer ?
#
loop_
_entity_poly.entity_id
_entity_poly.type
_entity_poly.pdbx_seq_one_letter_code
_entity_poly.pdbx_strand_id
1 'polypeptide(L)'
;MSPVLELRNVTKVFGQTRALSGFSLKVHPGTIHAIVGENGAGKSTMIKIMTGIHGPTSGEVLVDGQPVTLRSTRDAQEKGIAAIYQEPMVFPDLDVTENIFISHLDRPAWMDWSAMREEADAIISRLGVSLDAS
;
A
#
# COMPACT_ATOMS: atom_id res chain seq x y z
N MET A 1 -20.22 -5.45 11.56
CA MET A 1 -19.39 -4.96 10.45
C MET A 1 -18.30 -5.99 10.17
N SER A 2 -18.12 -6.41 8.92
CA SER A 2 -17.00 -7.27 8.50
C SER A 2 -15.70 -6.47 8.46
N PRO A 3 -14.53 -7.10 8.71
CA PRO A 3 -13.24 -6.48 8.45
C PRO A 3 -13.00 -6.35 6.93
N VAL A 4 -12.37 -5.25 6.52
CA VAL A 4 -11.93 -5.03 5.13
C VAL A 4 -10.59 -5.73 4.86
N LEU A 5 -9.78 -5.92 5.89
CA LEU A 5 -8.52 -6.65 5.84
C LEU A 5 -8.34 -7.46 7.12
N GLU A 6 -7.99 -8.73 6.99
CA GLU A 6 -7.72 -9.62 8.11
C GLU A 6 -6.43 -10.41 7.87
N LEU A 7 -5.54 -10.39 8.85
CA LEU A 7 -4.43 -11.32 9.00
C LEU A 7 -4.88 -12.38 9.99
N ARG A 8 -4.84 -13.66 9.60
CA ARG A 8 -5.27 -14.78 10.45
C ARG A 8 -4.11 -15.74 10.68
N ASN A 9 -3.63 -15.80 11.93
CA ASN A 9 -2.54 -16.67 12.38
C ASN A 9 -1.29 -16.61 11.50
N VAL A 10 -0.98 -15.41 11.00
CA VAL A 10 0.11 -15.18 10.05
C VAL A 10 1.46 -15.35 10.72
N THR A 11 2.27 -16.22 10.12
CA THR A 11 3.66 -16.44 10.48
C THR A 11 4.53 -16.11 9.28
N LYS A 12 5.68 -15.46 9.51
CA LYS A 12 6.69 -15.23 8.47
C LYS A 12 8.07 -15.59 8.98
N VAL A 13 8.74 -16.47 8.25
CA VAL A 13 10.11 -16.91 8.50
C VAL A 13 10.98 -16.53 7.31
N PHE A 14 12.16 -15.97 7.58
CA PHE A 14 13.23 -15.69 6.63
C PHE A 14 14.48 -16.46 7.07
N GLY A 15 14.79 -17.57 6.40
CA GLY A 15 15.89 -18.45 6.82
C GLY A 15 15.68 -18.94 8.26
N GLN A 16 16.58 -18.56 9.17
CA GLN A 16 16.47 -18.91 10.60
C GLN A 16 15.68 -17.88 11.43
N THR A 17 15.34 -16.72 10.86
CA THR A 17 14.68 -15.64 11.59
C THR A 17 13.16 -15.74 11.46
N ARG A 18 12.45 -15.83 12.59
CA ARG A 18 11.00 -15.74 12.65
C ARG A 18 10.57 -14.29 12.86
N ALA A 19 10.18 -13.62 11.79
CA ALA A 19 9.81 -12.21 11.79
C ALA A 19 8.38 -11.96 12.31
N LEU A 20 7.46 -12.91 12.09
CA LEU A 20 6.10 -12.91 12.65
C LEU A 20 5.73 -14.30 13.13
N SER A 21 5.01 -14.40 14.25
CA SER A 21 4.68 -15.66 14.93
C SER A 21 3.19 -15.73 15.25
N GLY A 22 2.40 -16.39 14.40
CA GLY A 22 0.96 -16.62 14.65
C GLY A 22 0.14 -15.34 14.86
N PHE A 23 0.52 -14.24 14.20
CA PHE A 23 -0.08 -12.94 14.42
C PHE A 23 -1.46 -12.83 13.77
N SER A 24 -2.42 -12.22 14.46
CA SER A 24 -3.76 -11.96 13.93
C SER A 24 -4.16 -10.49 14.11
N LEU A 25 -4.76 -9.90 13.08
CA LEU A 25 -5.24 -8.52 13.07
C LEU A 25 -6.48 -8.43 12.19
N LYS A 26 -7.45 -7.61 12.61
CA LYS A 26 -8.65 -7.27 11.84
C LYS A 26 -8.73 -5.77 11.72
N VAL A 27 -8.80 -5.27 10.49
CA VAL A 27 -9.00 -3.85 10.18
C VAL A 27 -10.43 -3.66 9.72
N HIS A 28 -11.17 -2.81 10.43
CA HIS A 28 -12.57 -2.50 10.12
C HIS A 28 -12.69 -1.20 9.30
N PRO A 29 -13.77 -1.03 8.51
CA PRO A 29 -14.02 0.22 7.79
C PRO A 29 -13.99 1.44 8.71
N GLY A 30 -13.40 2.55 8.24
CA GLY A 30 -13.40 3.83 8.97
C GLY A 30 -12.54 3.87 10.23
N THR A 31 -11.65 2.90 10.43
CA THR A 31 -10.77 2.83 11.60
C THR A 31 -9.33 3.20 11.27
N ILE A 32 -8.64 3.78 12.25
CA ILE A 32 -7.21 4.05 12.18
C ILE A 32 -6.52 3.12 13.17
N HIS A 33 -5.50 2.40 12.70
CA HIS A 33 -4.71 1.48 13.51
C HIS A 33 -3.26 1.96 13.59
N ALA A 34 -2.72 2.04 14.79
CA ALA A 34 -1.30 2.30 15.02
C ALA A 34 -0.58 0.99 15.38
N ILE A 35 0.54 0.73 14.73
CA ILE A 35 1.37 -0.45 14.99
C ILE A 35 2.63 0.02 15.70
N VAL A 36 2.75 -0.31 16.97
CA VAL A 36 3.86 0.13 17.83
C VAL A 36 4.59 -1.09 18.38
N GLY A 37 5.90 -0.99 18.48
CA GLY A 37 6.76 -2.06 18.97
C GLY A 37 8.22 -1.73 18.71
N GLU A 38 9.13 -2.50 19.31
CA GLU A 38 10.57 -2.29 19.17
C GLU A 38 11.07 -2.55 17.74
N ASN A 39 12.28 -2.08 17.44
CA ASN A 39 12.95 -2.42 16.20
C ASN A 39 13.17 -3.94 16.13
N GLY A 40 12.83 -4.55 15.00
CA GLY A 40 12.87 -6.00 14.83
C GLY A 40 11.59 -6.74 15.25
N ALA A 41 10.58 -6.08 15.83
CA ALA A 41 9.31 -6.70 16.22
C ALA A 41 8.41 -7.17 15.04
N GLY A 42 8.90 -7.13 13.80
CA GLY A 42 8.16 -7.60 12.62
C GLY A 42 7.18 -6.59 12.01
N LYS A 43 7.11 -5.35 12.49
CA LYS A 43 6.19 -4.30 11.99
C LYS A 43 6.28 -4.11 10.47
N SER A 44 7.49 -3.90 9.94
CA SER A 44 7.69 -3.72 8.49
C SER A 44 7.39 -5.01 7.71
N THR A 45 7.65 -6.18 8.29
CA THR A 45 7.28 -7.46 7.70
C THR A 45 5.76 -7.60 7.57
N MET A 46 5.02 -7.19 8.59
CA MET A 46 3.56 -7.19 8.56
C MET A 46 3.02 -6.27 7.47
N ILE A 47 3.51 -5.03 7.38
CA ILE A 47 3.13 -4.11 6.30
C ILE A 47 3.43 -4.73 4.93
N LYS A 48 4.63 -5.30 4.74
CA LYS A 48 5.01 -5.97 3.49
C LYS A 48 4.11 -7.17 3.13
N ILE A 49 3.53 -7.84 4.12
CA ILE A 49 2.57 -8.92 3.87
C ILE A 49 1.21 -8.37 3.46
N MET A 50 0.72 -7.34 4.16
CA MET A 50 -0.53 -6.66 3.83
C MET A 50 -0.49 -6.07 2.42
N THR A 51 0.69 -5.67 1.93
CA THR A 51 0.89 -5.03 0.62
C THR A 51 1.39 -5.99 -0.47
N GLY A 52 1.47 -7.30 -0.21
CA GLY A 52 1.87 -8.28 -1.22
C GLY A 52 3.35 -8.28 -1.61
N ILE A 53 4.22 -7.53 -0.93
CA ILE A 53 5.69 -7.62 -1.10
C ILE A 53 6.22 -8.98 -0.62
N HIS A 54 5.62 -9.52 0.44
CA HIS A 54 5.93 -10.84 0.97
C HIS A 54 4.67 -11.65 1.20
N GLY A 55 4.65 -12.93 0.80
CA GLY A 55 3.63 -13.86 1.28
C GLY A 55 3.91 -14.34 2.71
N PRO A 56 2.88 -14.68 3.50
CA PRO A 56 3.08 -15.37 4.77
C PRO A 56 3.72 -16.75 4.53
N THR A 57 4.48 -17.25 5.51
CA THR A 57 4.96 -18.66 5.51
C THR A 57 3.82 -19.60 5.87
N SER A 58 2.94 -19.19 6.78
CA SER A 58 1.68 -19.88 7.11
C SER A 58 0.65 -18.87 7.63
N GLY A 59 -0.62 -19.30 7.68
CA GLY A 59 -1.75 -18.41 7.97
C GLY A 59 -2.32 -17.80 6.69
N GLU A 60 -3.29 -16.89 6.85
CA GLU A 60 -4.07 -16.36 5.73
C GLU A 60 -4.17 -14.83 5.78
N VAL A 61 -4.22 -14.22 4.60
CA VAL A 61 -4.63 -12.83 4.40
C VAL A 61 -6.03 -12.87 3.78
N LEU A 62 -6.98 -12.11 4.33
CA LEU A 62 -8.33 -11.99 3.80
C LEU A 62 -8.64 -10.53 3.50
N VAL A 63 -9.28 -10.29 2.36
CA VAL A 63 -9.83 -8.99 1.97
C VAL A 63 -11.33 -9.15 1.81
N ASP A 64 -12.10 -8.30 2.48
CA ASP A 64 -13.58 -8.40 2.53
C ASP A 64 -14.08 -9.80 2.90
N GLY A 65 -13.36 -10.47 3.80
CA GLY A 65 -13.67 -11.82 4.27
C GLY A 65 -13.30 -12.95 3.30
N GLN A 66 -12.72 -12.66 2.14
CA GLN A 66 -12.25 -13.66 1.18
C GLN A 66 -10.74 -13.88 1.30
N PRO A 67 -10.26 -15.13 1.44
CA PRO A 67 -8.83 -15.42 1.40
C PRO A 67 -8.21 -14.99 0.07
N VAL A 68 -7.06 -14.30 0.14
CA VAL A 68 -6.33 -13.82 -1.03
C VAL A 68 -4.86 -14.20 -0.96
N THR A 69 -4.28 -14.48 -2.13
CA THR A 69 -2.82 -14.58 -2.29
C THR A 69 -2.33 -13.32 -2.97
N LEU A 70 -1.80 -12.38 -2.20
CA LEU A 70 -1.21 -11.15 -2.75
C LEU A 70 0.18 -11.46 -3.30
N ARG A 71 0.36 -11.35 -4.62
CA ARG A 71 1.63 -11.68 -5.29
C ARG A 71 2.52 -10.48 -5.59
N SER A 72 1.97 -9.28 -5.48
CA SER A 72 2.68 -8.02 -5.73
C SER A 72 1.96 -6.85 -5.07
N THR A 73 2.62 -5.69 -5.05
CA THR A 73 1.98 -4.43 -4.65
C THR A 73 0.83 -4.04 -5.56
N ARG A 74 0.92 -4.35 -6.86
CA ARG A 74 -0.16 -4.10 -7.84
C ARG A 74 -1.41 -4.91 -7.51
N ASP A 75 -1.26 -6.20 -7.19
CA ASP A 75 -2.37 -7.08 -6.79
C ASP A 75 -3.04 -6.59 -5.49
N ALA A 76 -2.24 -6.08 -4.54
CA ALA A 76 -2.79 -5.44 -3.35
C ALA A 76 -3.56 -4.15 -3.67
N GLN A 77 -3.03 -3.30 -4.56
CA GLN A 77 -3.70 -2.07 -5.00
C GLN A 77 -5.02 -2.34 -5.74
N GLU A 78 -5.06 -3.34 -6.63
CA GLU A 78 -6.29 -3.78 -7.31
C GLU A 78 -7.38 -4.25 -6.33
N LYS A 79 -6.99 -4.61 -5.11
CA LYS A 79 -7.87 -4.97 -3.99
C LYS A 79 -8.11 -3.84 -3.00
N GLY A 80 -7.72 -2.61 -3.33
CA GLY A 80 -7.94 -1.42 -2.51
C GLY A 80 -6.93 -1.23 -1.36
N ILE A 81 -5.81 -1.96 -1.37
CA ILE A 81 -4.74 -1.82 -0.36
C ILE A 81 -3.59 -1.01 -0.96
N ALA A 82 -3.41 0.21 -0.48
CA ALA A 82 -2.28 1.07 -0.81
C ALA A 82 -1.35 1.24 0.40
N ALA A 83 -0.05 1.42 0.14
CA ALA A 83 0.92 1.75 1.17
C ALA A 83 1.86 2.86 0.72
N ILE A 84 2.18 3.74 1.68
CA ILE A 84 3.18 4.78 1.55
C ILE A 84 4.37 4.35 2.41
N TYR A 85 5.55 4.22 1.79
CA TYR A 85 6.78 3.83 2.49
C TYR A 85 7.55 5.08 2.94
N GLN A 86 8.42 4.91 3.94
CA GLN A 86 9.14 6.02 4.57
C GLN A 86 10.12 6.74 3.63
N GLU A 87 10.68 6.02 2.66
CA GLU A 87 11.53 6.60 1.62
C GLU A 87 10.64 6.96 0.41
N PRO A 88 10.42 8.25 0.14
CA PRO A 88 9.65 8.65 -1.02
C PRO A 88 10.46 8.35 -2.29
N MET A 89 9.87 7.61 -3.22
CA MET A 89 10.41 7.49 -4.58
C MET A 89 9.81 8.60 -5.43
N VAL A 90 10.54 9.73 -5.50
CA VAL A 90 10.25 10.83 -6.43
C VAL A 90 11.20 10.69 -7.60
N PHE A 91 10.70 10.90 -8.82
CA PHE A 91 11.49 10.96 -10.02
C PHE A 91 11.88 12.42 -10.28
N PRO A 92 13.14 12.81 -10.04
CA PRO A 92 13.54 14.22 -10.08
C PRO A 92 13.51 14.81 -11.49
N ASP A 93 13.55 13.95 -12.51
CA ASP A 93 13.50 14.34 -13.91
C ASP A 93 12.07 14.50 -14.45
N LEU A 94 11.05 14.33 -13.58
CA LEU A 94 9.64 14.44 -13.92
C LEU A 94 8.99 15.61 -13.17
N ASP A 95 8.01 16.25 -13.81
CA ASP A 95 7.19 17.28 -13.15
C ASP A 95 6.27 16.67 -12.07
N VAL A 96 5.54 17.51 -11.34
CA VAL A 96 4.65 17.07 -10.26
C VAL A 96 3.49 16.22 -10.80
N THR A 97 2.91 16.60 -11.94
CA THR A 97 1.83 15.84 -12.58
C THR A 97 2.31 14.44 -12.96
N GLU A 98 3.47 14.36 -13.62
CA GLU A 98 4.11 13.11 -14.02
C GLU A 98 4.42 12.23 -12.79
N ASN A 99 4.96 12.79 -11.72
CA ASN A 99 5.20 12.06 -10.47
C ASN A 99 3.92 11.53 -9.82
N ILE A 100 2.81 12.26 -9.88
CA ILE A 100 1.51 11.82 -9.34
C ILE A 100 0.99 10.61 -10.12
N PHE A 101 1.11 10.61 -11.45
CA PHE A 101 0.47 9.62 -12.31
C PHE A 101 1.37 8.49 -12.81
N ILE A 102 2.70 8.55 -12.61
CA ILE A 102 3.66 7.53 -13.10
C ILE A 102 3.33 6.09 -12.67
N SER A 103 2.74 5.91 -11.48
CA SER A 103 2.36 4.59 -10.97
C SER A 103 1.01 4.08 -11.47
N HIS A 104 0.28 4.89 -12.24
CA HIS A 104 -1.07 4.61 -12.75
C HIS A 104 -1.14 4.63 -14.30
N LEU A 105 0.00 4.42 -14.96
CA LEU A 105 0.17 4.48 -16.43
C LEU A 105 -0.44 3.29 -17.21
N ASP A 106 -1.51 2.68 -16.71
CA ASP A 106 -2.40 1.86 -17.56
C ASP A 106 -3.22 2.73 -18.55
N ARG A 107 -2.91 4.04 -18.65
CA ARG A 107 -3.55 4.98 -19.56
C ARG A 107 -2.92 4.91 -20.97
N PRO A 108 -3.72 5.03 -22.04
CA PRO A 108 -3.26 4.83 -23.42
C PRO A 108 -2.20 5.85 -23.86
N ALA A 109 -1.49 5.53 -24.96
CA ALA A 109 -0.39 6.31 -25.54
C ALA A 109 -0.72 7.76 -25.98
N TRP A 110 -1.98 8.17 -25.87
CA TRP A 110 -2.45 9.54 -26.09
C TRP A 110 -2.88 10.11 -24.74
N MET A 111 -1.92 10.67 -24.02
CA MET A 111 -2.10 11.22 -22.69
C MET A 111 -2.74 12.62 -22.80
N ASP A 112 -3.93 12.79 -22.19
CA ASP A 112 -4.55 14.11 -22.06
C ASP A 112 -3.88 14.87 -20.91
N TRP A 113 -2.80 15.58 -21.25
CA TRP A 113 -2.03 16.38 -20.31
C TRP A 113 -2.85 17.48 -19.65
N SER A 114 -3.87 18.01 -20.32
CA SER A 114 -4.74 19.04 -19.73
C SER A 114 -5.58 18.45 -18.61
N ALA A 115 -6.21 17.29 -18.87
CA ALA A 115 -7.00 16.60 -17.87
C ALA A 115 -6.15 16.13 -16.68
N MET A 116 -4.92 15.66 -16.93
CA MET A 116 -4.02 15.24 -15.85
C MET A 116 -3.55 16.39 -14.97
N ARG A 117 -3.27 17.56 -15.54
CA ARG A 117 -2.93 18.76 -14.76
C ARG A 117 -4.10 19.21 -13.89
N GLU A 118 -5.32 19.21 -14.43
CA GLU A 118 -6.51 19.54 -13.65
C GLU A 118 -6.74 18.54 -12.49
N GLU A 119 -6.51 17.24 -12.74
CA GLU A 119 -6.58 16.20 -11.71
C GLU A 119 -5.46 16.37 -10.65
N ALA A 120 -4.24 16.73 -11.06
CA ALA A 120 -3.13 17.04 -10.17
C ALA A 120 -3.43 18.27 -9.28
N ASP A 121 -3.92 19.36 -9.86
CA ASP A 121 -4.28 20.59 -9.14
C ASP A 121 -5.36 20.33 -8.08
N ALA A 122 -6.34 19.48 -8.41
CA ALA A 122 -7.38 19.07 -7.46
C ALA A 122 -6.79 18.27 -6.28
N ILE A 123 -5.83 17.37 -6.54
CA ILE A 123 -5.13 16.61 -5.50
C ILE A 123 -4.31 17.54 -4.60
N ILE A 124 -3.50 18.42 -5.20
CA ILE A 124 -2.66 19.42 -4.50
C ILE A 124 -3.53 20.30 -3.61
N SER A 125 -4.65 20.81 -4.13
CA SER A 125 -5.60 21.64 -3.40
C SER A 125 -6.21 20.90 -2.20
N ARG A 126 -6.58 19.63 -2.37
CA ARG A 126 -7.13 18.80 -1.28
C ARG A 126 -6.10 18.50 -0.19
N LEU A 127 -4.81 18.43 -0.53
CA LEU A 127 -3.72 18.26 0.42
C LEU A 127 -3.39 19.56 1.18
N GLY A 128 -3.88 20.72 0.72
CA GLY A 128 -3.63 22.02 1.35
C GLY A 128 -2.18 22.49 1.20
N VAL A 129 -1.48 22.04 0.15
CA VAL A 129 -0.10 22.43 -0.15
C VAL A 129 -0.05 23.31 -1.40
N SER A 130 0.95 24.18 -1.48
CA SER A 130 1.22 24.99 -2.68
C SER A 130 2.34 24.32 -3.47
N LEU A 131 1.99 23.64 -4.55
CA LEU A 131 2.92 23.03 -5.50
C LEU A 131 2.50 23.45 -6.91
N ASP A 132 3.46 23.70 -7.78
CA ASP A 132 3.21 23.87 -9.21
C ASP A 132 3.03 22.48 -9.82
N ALA A 133 1.95 22.27 -10.58
CA ALA A 133 1.66 21.00 -11.25
C ALA A 133 2.50 20.82 -12.53
N SER A 134 3.32 21.81 -12.92
CA SER A 134 4.16 21.83 -14.12
C SER A 134 5.65 21.95 -13.87
#